data_AF-A0A151ELK9-F1
#
_entry.id   AF-A0A151ELK9-F1
#
_cell.length_a   1.000
_cell.length_b   1.000
_cell.length_c   1.000
_cell.angle_alpha   90.00
_cell.angle_beta   90.00
_cell.angle_gamma   90.00
#
_symmetry.space_group_name_H-M   'P 1'
#
loop_
_entity.id
_entity.type
_entity.pdbx_description
1 polymer ?
#
loop_
_entity_poly.entity_id
_entity_poly.type
_entity_poly.pdbx_seq_one_letter_code
_entity_poly.pdbx_strand_id
1 'polypeptide(L)'
;MKKAVVVLLCMVCVHVSVAGQPECMYPPAEGSENIVIVRVQYAATIPNEEYIVIVNKGDVPVDLSGWVVFNSYYETYRYLPPLERTNASAWKHIYKIPYGFTLYPKYWVRICSGRGQDNELYLYRNLNEQWLTDEGDTVYLMDNLCNVIDEYSWS
;
A
#
# COMPACT_ATOMS: atom_id res chain seq x y z
N MET A 1 -36.39 -11.89 42.82
CA MET A 1 -35.88 -12.16 41.45
C MET A 1 -35.99 -10.88 40.64
N LYS A 2 -34.87 -10.22 40.32
CA LYS A 2 -34.85 -8.98 39.51
C LYS A 2 -34.59 -9.35 38.05
N LYS A 3 -35.48 -8.96 37.14
CA LYS A 3 -35.28 -9.12 35.69
C LYS A 3 -34.39 -7.96 35.21
N ALA A 4 -33.22 -8.28 34.68
CA ALA A 4 -32.38 -7.31 33.98
C ALA A 4 -32.88 -7.18 32.54
N VAL A 5 -33.25 -5.96 32.14
CA VAL A 5 -33.57 -5.62 30.76
C VAL A 5 -32.28 -5.17 30.10
N VAL A 6 -31.77 -5.96 29.15
CA VAL A 6 -30.63 -5.59 28.31
C VAL A 6 -31.18 -4.78 27.15
N VAL A 7 -30.87 -3.48 27.12
CA VAL A 7 -31.18 -2.60 25.99
C VAL A 7 -30.07 -2.78 24.96
N LEU A 8 -30.37 -3.47 23.86
CA LEU A 8 -29.47 -3.61 22.73
C LEU A 8 -29.53 -2.31 21.91
N LEU A 9 -28.51 -1.46 22.05
CA LEU A 9 -28.38 -0.23 21.27
C LEU A 9 -27.90 -0.60 19.86
N CYS A 10 -28.83 -0.80 18.91
CA CYS A 10 -28.50 -0.95 17.50
C CYS A 10 -28.06 0.41 16.94
N MET A 11 -26.75 0.59 16.78
CA MET A 11 -26.18 1.75 16.08
C MET A 11 -26.44 1.57 14.58
N VAL A 12 -27.48 2.23 14.06
CA VAL A 12 -27.74 2.28 12.62
C VAL A 12 -26.83 3.35 12.02
N CYS A 13 -25.70 2.93 11.45
CA CYS A 13 -24.83 3.82 10.66
C CYS A 13 -25.50 4.09 9.31
N VAL A 14 -26.15 5.25 9.20
CA VAL A 14 -26.67 5.76 7.93
C VAL A 14 -25.48 6.20 7.06
N HIS A 15 -25.15 5.42 6.05
CA HIS A 15 -24.17 5.83 5.04
C HIS A 15 -24.86 6.76 4.04
N VAL A 16 -24.52 8.04 4.09
CA VAL A 16 -24.90 9.00 3.04
C VAL A 16 -23.92 8.80 1.89
N SER A 17 -24.37 8.17 0.82
CA SER A 17 -23.60 8.12 -0.44
C SER A 17 -23.72 9.49 -1.11
N VAL A 18 -22.65 10.28 -1.05
CA VAL A 18 -22.55 11.52 -1.83
C VAL A 18 -22.11 11.13 -3.25
N ALA A 19 -23.03 11.28 -4.22
CA ALA A 19 -22.72 11.04 -5.62
C ALA A 19 -21.71 12.09 -6.13
N GLY A 20 -20.55 11.64 -6.62
CA GLY A 20 -19.54 12.49 -7.26
C GLY A 20 -18.21 12.65 -6.52
N GLN A 21 -18.02 12.01 -5.37
CA GLN A 21 -16.69 11.89 -4.75
C GLN A 21 -15.94 10.69 -5.35
N PRO A 22 -14.64 10.81 -5.70
CA PRO A 22 -13.84 9.67 -6.15
C PRO A 22 -13.90 8.58 -5.07
N GLU A 23 -13.97 7.33 -5.51
CA GLU A 23 -14.34 6.11 -4.74
C GLU A 23 -13.41 5.74 -3.55
N CYS A 24 -12.58 6.67 -3.07
CA CYS A 24 -11.47 6.43 -2.16
C CYS A 24 -11.55 7.38 -0.95
N MET A 25 -12.51 7.18 -0.03
CA MET A 25 -12.65 8.02 1.19
C MET A 25 -13.31 7.30 2.38
N TYR A 26 -13.12 5.99 2.50
CA TYR A 26 -13.30 5.37 3.81
C TYR A 26 -12.06 5.69 4.65
N PRO A 27 -12.19 6.00 5.96
CA PRO A 27 -11.03 6.21 6.81
C PRO A 27 -10.13 4.97 6.76
N PRO A 28 -8.80 5.14 6.82
CA PRO A 28 -7.88 4.01 6.88
C PRO A 28 -8.26 3.04 8.00
N ALA A 29 -8.02 1.75 7.78
CA ALA A 29 -8.23 0.74 8.81
C ALA A 29 -7.38 1.08 10.06
N GLU A 30 -7.88 0.73 11.24
CA GLU A 30 -7.16 0.94 12.50
C GLU A 30 -5.72 0.41 12.42
N GLY A 31 -4.76 1.25 12.83
CA GLY A 31 -3.35 0.91 12.83
C GLY A 31 -2.63 1.14 11.50
N SER A 32 -3.35 1.47 10.42
CA SER A 32 -2.75 1.74 9.10
C SER A 32 -1.74 2.88 9.15
N GLU A 33 -1.98 3.90 9.96
CA GLU A 33 -1.09 5.04 10.19
C GLU A 33 0.28 4.64 10.77
N ASN A 34 0.41 3.42 11.30
CA ASN A 34 1.66 2.90 11.81
C ASN A 34 2.47 2.12 10.75
N ILE A 35 1.91 1.90 9.56
CA ILE A 35 2.59 1.23 8.46
C ILE A 35 3.36 2.27 7.66
N VAL A 36 4.69 2.19 7.72
CA VAL A 36 5.56 3.21 7.13
C VAL A 36 6.65 2.61 6.24
N ILE A 37 7.04 3.35 5.21
CA ILE A 37 8.21 3.09 4.39
C ILE A 37 9.43 3.61 5.14
N VAL A 38 10.37 2.72 5.46
CA VAL A 38 11.57 3.10 6.24
C VAL A 38 12.84 3.11 5.39
N ARG A 39 12.80 2.49 4.21
CA ARG A 39 13.94 2.40 3.32
C ARG A 39 13.48 2.19 1.89
N VAL A 40 14.11 2.92 1.00
CA VAL A 40 14.12 2.66 -0.43
C VAL A 40 15.57 2.45 -0.85
N GLN A 41 15.83 1.32 -1.51
CA GLN A 41 17.08 1.04 -2.19
C GLN A 41 16.80 1.05 -3.68
N TYR A 42 17.38 2.01 -4.38
CA TYR A 42 17.15 2.29 -5.80
C TYR A 42 18.41 2.03 -6.63
N ALA A 43 18.26 2.03 -7.96
CA ALA A 43 19.32 1.91 -8.95
C ALA A 43 20.29 0.72 -8.74
N ALA A 44 19.81 -0.37 -8.14
CA ALA A 44 20.65 -1.54 -7.94
C ALA A 44 20.90 -2.27 -9.27
N THR A 45 22.11 -2.80 -9.42
CA THR A 45 22.53 -3.60 -10.59
C THR A 45 22.49 -5.10 -10.33
N ILE A 46 22.30 -5.49 -9.06
CA ILE A 46 22.20 -6.87 -8.62
C ILE A 46 20.71 -7.21 -8.44
N PRO A 47 20.21 -8.36 -8.93
CA PRO A 47 18.84 -8.78 -8.71
C PRO A 47 18.46 -8.77 -7.22
N ASN A 48 17.26 -8.28 -6.90
CA ASN A 48 16.72 -8.17 -5.53
C ASN A 48 17.46 -7.20 -4.58
N GLU A 49 18.50 -6.50 -5.05
CA GLU A 49 19.14 -5.42 -4.30
C GLU A 49 18.47 -4.06 -4.52
N GLU A 50 17.48 -3.97 -5.41
CA GLU A 50 16.54 -2.84 -5.47
C GLU A 50 15.26 -3.26 -4.75
N TYR A 51 14.91 -2.51 -3.71
CA TYR A 51 13.82 -2.90 -2.81
C TYR A 51 13.26 -1.74 -1.99
N ILE A 52 12.06 -1.96 -1.45
CA ILE A 52 11.40 -1.09 -0.50
C ILE A 52 11.19 -1.87 0.80
N VAL A 53 11.41 -1.25 1.95
CA VAL A 53 11.11 -1.83 3.26
C VAL A 53 9.96 -1.09 3.91
N ILE A 54 8.92 -1.83 4.26
CA ILE A 54 7.76 -1.35 5.00
C ILE A 54 7.79 -1.95 6.41
N VAL A 55 7.46 -1.16 7.42
CA VAL A 55 7.46 -1.57 8.83
C VAL A 55 6.13 -1.23 9.47
N ASN A 56 5.59 -2.15 10.25
CA ASN A 56 4.51 -1.84 11.19
C ASN A 56 5.13 -1.32 12.51
N LYS A 57 5.10 0.00 12.72
CA LYS A 57 5.59 0.63 13.96
C LYS A 57 4.59 0.57 15.11
N GLY A 58 3.38 0.05 14.91
CA GLY A 58 2.30 0.00 15.87
C GLY A 58 2.42 -1.17 16.85
N ASP A 59 1.32 -1.47 17.50
CA ASP A 59 1.13 -2.57 18.45
C ASP A 59 -0.01 -3.54 18.05
N VAL A 60 -0.73 -3.24 16.96
CA VAL A 60 -1.76 -4.11 16.36
C VAL A 60 -1.32 -4.66 15.00
N PRO A 61 -1.66 -5.92 14.64
CA PRO A 61 -1.44 -6.44 13.29
C PRO A 61 -2.29 -5.69 12.27
N VAL A 62 -1.76 -5.46 11.07
CA VAL A 62 -2.48 -4.80 9.97
C VAL A 62 -2.54 -5.71 8.76
N ASP A 63 -3.74 -5.89 8.21
CA ASP A 63 -3.95 -6.60 6.96
C ASP A 63 -3.62 -5.69 5.77
N LEU A 64 -2.57 -6.05 5.02
CA LEU A 64 -2.11 -5.29 3.85
C LEU A 64 -2.67 -5.87 2.54
N SER A 65 -3.68 -6.74 2.62
CA SER A 65 -4.32 -7.36 1.47
C SER A 65 -4.75 -6.34 0.42
N GLY A 66 -4.11 -6.42 -0.74
CA GLY A 66 -4.43 -5.57 -1.88
C GLY A 66 -3.99 -4.12 -1.76
N TRP A 67 -3.23 -3.76 -0.72
CA TRP A 67 -2.52 -2.48 -0.67
C TRP A 67 -1.56 -2.36 -1.85
N VAL A 68 -1.24 -1.13 -2.22
CA VAL A 68 -0.51 -0.82 -3.44
C VAL A 68 0.71 0.02 -3.11
N VAL A 69 1.85 -0.38 -3.64
CA VAL A 69 3.09 0.41 -3.65
C VAL A 69 3.35 0.89 -5.06
N PHE A 70 3.62 2.19 -5.23
CA PHE A 70 3.85 2.76 -6.56
C PHE A 70 4.79 3.97 -6.49
N ASN A 71 5.33 4.41 -7.63
CA ASN A 71 6.25 5.56 -7.68
C ASN A 71 5.60 6.82 -8.29
N SER A 72 6.36 7.92 -8.34
CA SER A 72 5.93 9.24 -8.82
C SER A 72 5.34 9.22 -10.24
N TYR A 73 5.85 8.34 -11.12
CA TYR A 73 5.30 8.13 -12.46
C TYR A 73 3.83 7.71 -12.37
N TYR A 74 3.53 6.69 -11.56
CA TYR A 74 2.16 6.23 -11.42
C TYR A 74 1.28 7.21 -10.66
N GLU A 75 1.84 7.97 -9.71
CA GLU A 75 1.12 9.04 -9.02
C GLU A 75 0.57 10.06 -10.03
N THR A 76 1.41 10.50 -10.97
CA THR A 76 0.96 11.40 -12.04
C THR A 76 -0.02 10.70 -12.97
N TYR A 77 0.29 9.47 -13.39
CA TYR A 77 -0.52 8.71 -14.35
C TYR A 77 -1.94 8.43 -13.86
N ARG A 78 -2.13 8.10 -12.57
CA ARG A 78 -3.45 7.72 -12.04
C ARG A 78 -4.45 8.87 -11.99
N TYR A 79 -4.01 10.11 -12.07
CA TYR A 79 -4.88 11.29 -12.16
C TYR A 79 -5.19 11.72 -13.59
N LEU A 80 -4.52 11.14 -14.60
CA LEU A 80 -4.85 11.43 -15.98
C LEU A 80 -6.31 11.06 -16.29
N PRO A 81 -7.00 11.83 -17.15
CA PRO A 81 -8.29 11.42 -17.70
C PRO A 81 -8.20 10.02 -18.31
N PRO A 82 -9.26 9.18 -18.25
CA PRO A 82 -9.22 7.82 -18.78
C PRO A 82 -8.76 7.71 -20.25
N LEU A 83 -9.10 8.71 -21.08
CA LEU A 83 -8.70 8.77 -22.48
C LEU A 83 -7.20 9.06 -22.68
N GLU A 84 -6.52 9.61 -21.66
CA GLU A 84 -5.09 9.93 -21.67
C GLU A 84 -4.23 8.83 -21.05
N ARG A 85 -4.85 7.86 -20.35
CA ARG A 85 -4.19 6.68 -19.76
C ARG A 85 -3.83 5.64 -20.83
N THR A 86 -2.98 6.04 -21.77
CA THR A 86 -2.62 5.25 -22.94
C THR A 86 -1.33 4.44 -22.76
N ASN A 87 -0.52 4.74 -21.73
CA ASN A 87 0.72 3.99 -21.49
C ASN A 87 0.43 2.57 -20.98
N ALA A 88 0.52 1.59 -21.87
CA ALA A 88 0.38 0.18 -21.56
C ALA A 88 1.47 -0.38 -20.61
N SER A 89 2.54 0.38 -20.33
CA SER A 89 3.61 0.00 -19.39
C SER A 89 3.42 0.59 -17.99
N ALA A 90 2.34 1.35 -17.72
CA ALA A 90 2.11 1.95 -16.41
C ALA A 90 2.05 0.91 -15.26
N TRP A 91 1.64 -0.33 -15.54
CA TRP A 91 1.63 -1.42 -14.56
C TRP A 91 3.01 -1.72 -13.95
N LYS A 92 4.11 -1.41 -14.67
CA LYS A 92 5.48 -1.60 -14.17
C LYS A 92 5.81 -0.68 -12.99
N HIS A 93 5.01 0.35 -12.78
CA HIS A 93 5.18 1.31 -11.70
C HIS A 93 4.36 1.00 -10.45
N ILE A 94 3.67 -0.16 -10.44
CA ILE A 94 2.73 -0.54 -9.39
C ILE A 94 3.07 -1.94 -8.87
N TYR A 95 3.00 -2.14 -7.57
CA TYR A 95 2.97 -3.45 -6.94
C TYR A 95 1.75 -3.58 -6.04
N LYS A 96 0.96 -4.63 -6.25
CA LYS A 96 -0.17 -4.95 -5.38
C LYS A 96 0.26 -6.05 -4.40
N ILE A 97 0.17 -5.76 -3.11
CA ILE A 97 0.48 -6.72 -2.05
C ILE A 97 -0.53 -7.89 -2.13
N PRO A 98 -0.08 -9.16 -2.07
CA PRO A 98 -0.95 -10.32 -2.16
C PRO A 98 -2.07 -10.32 -1.11
N TYR A 99 -3.21 -10.89 -1.47
CA TYR A 99 -4.29 -11.12 -0.51
C TYR A 99 -3.87 -12.14 0.56
N GLY A 100 -4.27 -11.89 1.80
CA GLY A 100 -3.90 -12.68 2.98
C GLY A 100 -2.57 -12.27 3.62
N PHE A 101 -1.96 -11.17 3.19
CA PHE A 101 -0.71 -10.69 3.78
C PHE A 101 -0.98 -9.78 5.00
N THR A 102 -0.58 -10.24 6.19
CA THR A 102 -0.69 -9.47 7.44
C THR A 102 0.69 -9.07 7.95
N LEU A 103 0.89 -7.78 8.24
CA LEU A 103 2.12 -7.29 8.85
C LEU A 103 1.93 -7.11 10.37
N TYR A 104 2.61 -7.97 11.13
CA TYR A 104 2.54 -7.98 12.59
C TYR A 104 3.29 -6.80 13.24
N PRO A 105 2.95 -6.43 14.48
CA PRO A 105 3.59 -5.33 15.20
C PRO A 105 5.11 -5.46 15.26
N LYS A 106 5.83 -4.38 14.94
CA LYS A 106 7.30 -4.29 14.91
C LYS A 106 7.98 -5.18 13.86
N TYR A 107 7.22 -5.86 13.01
CA TYR A 107 7.76 -6.62 11.88
C TYR A 107 7.90 -5.71 10.66
N TRP A 108 8.69 -6.20 9.71
CA TRP A 108 8.95 -5.55 8.44
C TRP A 108 8.78 -6.53 7.30
N VAL A 109 8.50 -6.01 6.11
CA VAL A 109 8.51 -6.74 4.86
C VAL A 109 9.35 -5.97 3.84
N ARG A 110 10.10 -6.70 3.02
CA ARG A 110 10.83 -6.16 1.88
C ARG A 110 10.10 -6.51 0.59
N ILE A 111 9.85 -5.50 -0.24
CA ILE A 111 9.35 -5.67 -1.60
C ILE A 111 10.55 -5.52 -2.54
N CYS A 112 11.00 -6.62 -3.11
CA CYS A 112 12.11 -6.73 -4.04
C CYS A 112 11.60 -6.54 -5.48
N SER A 113 12.30 -5.76 -6.30
CA SER A 113 11.93 -5.61 -7.71
C SER A 113 12.15 -6.89 -8.53
N GLY A 114 13.16 -7.68 -8.17
CA GLY A 114 13.55 -8.89 -8.89
C GLY A 114 12.63 -10.10 -8.66
N ARG A 115 13.19 -11.30 -8.85
CA ARG A 115 12.47 -12.58 -8.83
C ARG A 115 12.70 -13.36 -7.54
N GLY A 116 11.68 -14.07 -7.12
CA GLY A 116 11.70 -14.96 -5.96
C GLY A 116 10.35 -15.57 -5.68
N GLN A 117 10.24 -16.26 -4.55
CA GLN A 117 8.97 -16.74 -4.01
C GLN A 117 8.59 -15.90 -2.80
N ASP A 118 7.38 -15.37 -2.83
CA ASP A 118 6.84 -14.57 -1.74
C ASP A 118 6.81 -15.38 -0.44
N ASN A 119 7.16 -14.70 0.65
CA ASN A 119 7.06 -15.20 2.01
C ASN A 119 6.80 -14.03 2.97
N GLU A 120 6.82 -14.30 4.26
CA GLU A 120 6.54 -13.32 5.32
C GLU A 120 7.54 -12.15 5.40
N LEU A 121 8.77 -12.31 4.91
CA LEU A 121 9.82 -11.28 4.93
C LEU A 121 10.07 -10.63 3.57
N TYR A 122 9.81 -11.36 2.48
CA TYR A 122 10.17 -10.95 1.13
C TYR A 122 9.00 -11.14 0.17
N LEU A 123 8.67 -10.07 -0.53
CA LEU A 123 7.71 -10.03 -1.63
C LEU A 123 8.46 -9.69 -2.93
N TYR A 124 8.11 -10.34 -4.03
CA TYR A 124 8.86 -10.23 -5.29
C TYR A 124 7.96 -9.76 -6.44
N ARG A 125 8.35 -8.65 -7.08
CA ARG A 125 7.64 -8.11 -8.25
C ARG A 125 7.84 -8.94 -9.52
N ASN A 126 8.86 -9.80 -9.52
CA ASN A 126 9.23 -10.64 -10.66
C ASN A 126 9.60 -9.86 -11.93
N LEU A 127 10.19 -8.67 -11.77
CA LEU A 127 10.73 -7.89 -12.89
C LEU A 127 12.11 -8.41 -13.34
N ASN A 128 12.45 -8.07 -14.58
CA ASN A 128 13.78 -8.31 -15.18
C ASN A 128 14.57 -7.01 -15.39
N GLU A 129 14.04 -5.89 -14.89
CA GLU A 129 14.53 -4.55 -15.12
C GLU A 129 14.41 -3.74 -13.81
N GLN A 130 15.10 -2.62 -13.76
CA GLN A 130 15.03 -1.69 -12.64
C GLN A 130 13.63 -1.07 -12.55
N TRP A 131 13.18 -0.84 -11.33
CA TRP A 131 11.93 -0.18 -11.01
C TRP A 131 12.14 1.26 -10.55
N LEU A 132 13.15 1.48 -9.70
CA LEU A 132 13.42 2.73 -8.99
C LEU A 132 14.71 3.29 -9.60
N THR A 133 14.57 4.05 -10.68
CA THR A 133 15.66 4.28 -11.65
C THR A 133 16.41 5.59 -11.46
N ASP A 134 15.91 6.53 -10.67
CA ASP A 134 16.41 7.90 -10.60
C ASP A 134 16.48 8.48 -9.18
N GLU A 135 17.38 9.46 -9.01
CA GLU A 135 17.40 10.35 -7.86
C GLU A 135 16.19 11.28 -7.89
N GLY A 136 15.60 11.60 -6.73
CA GLY A 136 14.49 12.53 -6.63
C GLY A 136 13.10 11.91 -6.79
N ASP A 137 13.00 10.58 -6.94
CA ASP A 137 11.73 9.89 -7.03
C ASP A 137 11.03 9.78 -5.66
N THR A 138 9.72 9.55 -5.68
CA THR A 138 8.90 9.29 -4.49
C THR A 138 8.21 7.94 -4.64
N VAL A 139 8.26 7.13 -3.59
CA VAL A 139 7.44 5.92 -3.44
C VAL A 139 6.27 6.22 -2.52
N TYR A 140 5.09 5.73 -2.90
CA TYR A 140 3.85 5.85 -2.16
C TYR A 140 3.37 4.46 -1.71
N LEU A 141 2.84 4.40 -0.49
CA LEU A 141 2.09 3.26 0.03
C LEU A 141 0.63 3.66 0.17
N MET A 142 -0.25 2.91 -0.48
CA MET A 142 -1.69 3.19 -0.51
C MET A 142 -2.47 1.96 -0.09
N ASP A 143 -3.48 2.14 0.75
CA ASP A 143 -4.34 1.05 1.17
C ASP A 143 -5.30 0.60 0.05
N ASN A 144 -6.07 -0.45 0.32
CA ASN A 144 -7.05 -0.98 -0.64
C ASN A 144 -8.31 -0.10 -0.81
N LEU A 145 -8.42 0.99 -0.04
CA LEU A 145 -9.46 2.02 -0.12
C LEU A 145 -8.93 3.29 -0.81
N CYS A 146 -7.75 3.22 -1.41
CA CYS A 146 -7.02 4.29 -2.07
C CYS A 146 -6.66 5.51 -1.20
N ASN A 147 -6.53 5.32 0.11
CA ASN A 147 -5.86 6.28 0.99
C ASN A 147 -4.34 6.12 0.85
N VAL A 148 -3.62 7.21 0.58
CA VAL A 148 -2.16 7.22 0.72
C VAL A 148 -1.83 7.21 2.21
N ILE A 149 -1.16 6.15 2.66
CA ILE A 149 -0.82 5.91 4.06
C ILE A 149 0.54 6.51 4.39
N ASP A 150 1.51 6.34 3.49
CA ASP A 150 2.85 6.89 3.67
C ASP A 150 3.52 7.16 2.31
N GLU A 151 4.53 8.02 2.34
CA GLU A 151 5.36 8.34 1.18
C GLU A 151 6.84 8.47 1.59
N TYR A 152 7.74 8.12 0.68
CA TYR A 152 9.18 8.21 0.90
C TYR A 152 9.86 8.79 -0.34
N SER A 153 10.47 9.96 -0.17
CA SER A 153 11.28 10.64 -1.19
C SER A 153 12.76 10.58 -0.82
N TRP A 154 13.63 10.49 -1.83
CA TRP A 154 15.08 10.57 -1.66
C TRP A 154 15.68 11.64 -2.56
N SER A 155 16.88 12.06 -2.22
CA SER A 155 17.71 13.03 -2.95
C SER A 155 19.15 12.57 -2.97
#